data_AF-A0A919A1Y1-F1
#
_entry.id   AF-A0A919A1Y1-F1
#
_cell.length_a   1.000
_cell.length_b   1.000
_cell.length_c   1.000
_cell.angle_alpha   90.00
_cell.angle_beta   90.00
_cell.angle_gamma   90.00
#
_symmetry.space_group_name_H-M   'P 1'
#
loop_
_entity.id
_entity.type
_entity.pdbx_description
1 polymer ?
#
loop_
_entity_poly.entity_id
_entity_poly.type
_entity_poly.pdbx_seq_one_letter_code
_entity_poly.pdbx_strand_id
1 'polypeptide(L)'
;MGVSKFERFFRAAASLDVDRNDLKRYGDFVDAKLYDLLVVGQASAKANGRDPVEPWDLPITEGLQESIHRFRRLDEEVELKPILEQLAAHSPLVTAVFDRLL
;
A
#
# COMPACT_ATOMS: atom_id res chain seq x y z
N MET A 1 -7.04 1.69 -9.03
CA MET A 1 -7.17 3.15 -9.28
C MET A 1 -7.48 3.38 -10.77
N GLY A 2 -8.35 4.33 -11.12
CA GLY A 2 -8.62 4.63 -12.53
C GLY A 2 -7.45 5.35 -13.23
N VAL A 3 -7.37 5.23 -14.56
CA VAL A 3 -6.28 5.78 -15.39
C VAL A 3 -6.06 7.28 -15.15
N SER A 4 -7.12 8.09 -15.12
CA SER A 4 -6.99 9.54 -14.92
C SER A 4 -6.49 9.92 -13.52
N LYS A 5 -6.84 9.15 -12.49
CA LYS A 5 -6.28 9.34 -11.14
C LYS A 5 -4.78 9.02 -11.13
N PHE A 6 -4.37 7.96 -11.85
CA PHE A 6 -2.95 7.58 -11.98
C PHE A 6 -2.12 8.64 -12.69
N GLU A 7 -2.56 9.12 -13.86
CA GLU A 7 -1.90 10.21 -14.59
C GLU A 7 -1.79 11.50 -13.74
N ARG A 8 -2.84 11.83 -12.96
CA ARG A 8 -2.83 12.99 -12.07
C ARG A 8 -1.84 12.82 -10.92
N PHE A 9 -1.83 11.65 -10.28
CA PHE A 9 -0.91 11.36 -9.18
C PHE A 9 0.55 11.50 -9.59
N PHE A 10 0.97 10.90 -10.71
CA PHE A 10 2.36 10.97 -11.18
C PHE A 10 2.78 12.39 -11.57
N ARG A 11 1.85 13.16 -12.15
CA ARG A 11 2.06 14.58 -12.46
C ARG A 11 2.24 15.41 -11.18
N ALA A 12 1.41 15.20 -10.17
CA ALA A 12 1.49 15.94 -8.91
C ALA A 12 2.71 15.54 -8.07
N ALA A 13 3.04 14.25 -8.02
CA ALA A 13 4.12 13.73 -7.19
C ALA A 13 5.52 13.96 -7.78
N ALA A 14 5.65 13.95 -9.11
CA ALA A 14 6.96 13.95 -9.77
C ALA A 14 7.01 14.72 -11.10
N SER A 15 5.95 15.43 -11.50
CA SER A 15 5.84 16.08 -12.82
C SER A 15 6.07 15.12 -14.00
N LEU A 16 5.65 13.86 -13.83
CA LEU A 16 5.77 12.82 -14.85
C LEU A 16 4.49 12.68 -15.67
N ASP A 17 4.66 12.48 -16.98
CA ASP A 17 3.59 12.05 -17.89
C ASP A 17 3.77 10.55 -18.13
N VAL A 18 2.80 9.76 -17.69
CA VAL A 18 2.89 8.29 -17.64
C VAL A 18 1.96 7.66 -18.67
N ASP A 19 2.41 6.59 -19.32
CA ASP A 19 1.59 5.84 -20.27
C ASP A 19 0.58 4.96 -19.51
N ARG A 20 -0.64 4.90 -20.04
CA ARG A 20 -1.72 4.01 -19.58
C ARG A 20 -1.32 2.54 -19.66
N ASN A 21 -0.46 2.19 -20.61
CA ASN A 21 0.08 0.85 -20.77
C ASN A 21 0.90 0.40 -19.54
N ASP A 22 1.46 1.33 -18.77
CA ASP A 22 2.23 1.02 -17.56
C ASP A 22 1.35 0.83 -16.32
N LEU A 23 0.09 1.25 -16.35
CA LEU A 23 -0.79 1.25 -15.19
C LEU A 23 -0.93 -0.15 -14.58
N LYS A 24 -1.13 -1.18 -15.41
CA LYS A 24 -1.27 -2.56 -14.93
C LYS A 24 0.02 -3.02 -14.26
N ARG A 25 1.15 -2.85 -14.94
CA ARG A 25 2.46 -3.29 -14.44
C ARG A 25 2.83 -2.59 -13.13
N TYR A 26 2.57 -1.28 -13.04
CA TYR A 26 2.77 -0.53 -11.81
C TYR A 26 1.84 -1.02 -10.69
N GLY A 27 0.55 -1.21 -10.99
CA GLY A 27 -0.43 -1.72 -10.03
C GLY A 27 -0.03 -3.07 -9.46
N ASP A 28 0.32 -4.02 -10.33
CA ASP A 28 0.79 -5.36 -9.93
C ASP A 28 2.07 -5.28 -9.07
N PHE A 29 2.99 -4.36 -9.38
CA PHE A 29 4.22 -4.16 -8.61
C PHE A 29 3.95 -3.59 -7.21
N VAL A 30 3.11 -2.56 -7.11
CA VAL A 30 2.75 -1.94 -5.82
C VAL A 30 1.97 -2.92 -4.95
N ASP A 31 1.04 -3.67 -5.55
CA ASP A 31 0.26 -4.70 -4.87
C ASP A 31 1.17 -5.79 -4.28
N ALA A 32 2.11 -6.34 -5.06
CA ALA A 32 3.08 -7.31 -4.57
C ALA A 32 3.92 -6.76 -3.40
N LYS A 33 4.33 -5.47 -3.47
CA LYS A 33 5.11 -4.86 -2.38
C LYS A 33 4.26 -4.58 -1.14
N LEU A 34 3.00 -4.21 -1.31
CA LEU A 34 2.08 -4.05 -0.19
C LEU A 34 1.85 -5.38 0.53
N TYR A 35 1.67 -6.46 -0.23
CA TYR A 35 1.57 -7.81 0.34
C TYR A 35 2.85 -8.22 1.09
N ASP A 36 4.03 -7.96 0.52
CA ASP A 36 5.32 -8.22 1.18
C ASP A 36 5.43 -7.50 2.55
N LEU A 37 4.99 -6.24 2.63
CA LEU A 37 4.98 -5.47 3.89
C LEU A 37 4.09 -6.13 4.95
N LEU A 38 2.91 -6.65 4.55
CA LEU A 38 1.98 -7.33 5.45
C LEU A 38 2.52 -8.68 5.92
N VAL A 39 3.20 -9.44 5.05
CA VAL A 39 3.84 -10.71 5.42
C VAL A 39 4.90 -10.50 6.50
N VAL A 40 5.74 -9.46 6.34
CA VAL A 40 6.74 -9.10 7.35
C VAL A 40 6.06 -8.59 8.63
N GLY A 41 5.01 -7.77 8.50
CA GLY A 41 4.23 -7.29 9.63
C GLY A 41 3.63 -8.41 10.48
N GLN A 42 3.08 -9.45 9.84
CA GLN A 42 2.60 -10.65 10.53
C GLN A 42 3.71 -11.35 11.31
N ALA A 43 4.91 -11.48 10.73
CA ALA A 43 6.03 -12.10 11.43
C ALA A 43 6.45 -11.28 12.67
N SER A 44 6.45 -9.95 12.56
CA SER A 44 6.72 -9.04 13.68
C SER A 44 5.66 -9.11 14.77
N ALA A 45 4.37 -9.09 14.41
CA ALA A 45 3.26 -9.17 15.35
C ALA A 45 3.35 -10.47 16.18
N LYS A 46 3.56 -11.59 15.49
CA LYS A 46 3.72 -12.91 16.10
C LYS A 46 4.94 -12.99 17.02
N ALA A 47 6.07 -12.43 16.60
CA ALA A 47 7.28 -12.38 17.43
C ALA A 47 7.07 -11.55 18.72
N ASN A 48 6.18 -10.57 18.68
CA ASN A 48 5.77 -9.75 19.81
C ASN A 48 4.56 -10.33 20.58
N GLY A 49 4.16 -11.58 20.32
CA GLY A 49 3.05 -12.24 21.02
C GLY A 49 1.68 -11.61 20.75
N ARG A 50 1.52 -10.85 19.66
CA ARG A 50 0.26 -10.24 19.25
C ARG A 50 -0.37 -11.03 18.12
N ASP A 51 -1.70 -11.07 18.17
CA ASP A 51 -2.51 -11.65 17.10
C ASP A 51 -2.64 -10.65 15.94
N PRO A 52 -3.30 -9.48 16.08
CA PRO A 52 -3.41 -8.54 14.96
C PRO A 52 -2.08 -7.87 14.60
N VAL A 53 -1.86 -7.67 13.30
CA VAL A 53 -0.82 -6.76 12.79
C VAL A 53 -1.21 -5.32 13.13
N GLU A 54 -0.26 -4.54 13.65
CA GLU A 54 -0.42 -3.12 14.00
C GLU A 54 0.53 -2.25 13.16
N PRO A 55 0.31 -0.92 13.08
CA PRO A 55 1.14 -0.03 12.25
C PRO A 55 2.65 -0.12 12.52
N TRP A 56 3.07 -0.35 13.77
CA TRP A 56 4.48 -0.48 14.15
C TRP A 56 5.10 -1.84 13.82
N ASP A 57 4.31 -2.81 13.35
CA ASP A 57 4.85 -4.08 12.83
C ASP A 57 5.32 -3.96 11.38
N LEU A 58 4.78 -2.99 10.65
CA LEU A 58 5.14 -2.81 9.25
C LEU A 58 6.58 -2.28 9.16
N PRO A 59 7.41 -2.81 8.26
CA PRO A 59 8.79 -2.37 8.08
C PRO A 59 8.84 -1.05 7.29
N ILE A 60 8.17 -0.01 7.79
CA ILE A 60 8.15 1.32 7.19
C ILE A 60 9.39 2.08 7.64
N THR A 61 10.28 2.34 6.70
CA THR A 61 11.46 3.18 6.95
C THR A 61 11.06 4.65 7.08
N GLU A 62 11.92 5.45 7.72
CA GLU A 62 11.68 6.89 7.87
C GLU A 62 11.45 7.59 6.51
N GLY A 63 12.25 7.26 5.48
CA GLY A 63 12.07 7.82 4.14
C GLY A 63 10.74 7.42 3.46
N LEU A 64 10.22 6.22 3.74
CA LEU A 64 8.88 5.82 3.29
C LEU A 64 7.80 6.55 4.08
N GLN A 65 7.98 6.72 5.39
CA GLN A 65 7.07 7.49 6.24
C GLN A 65 6.96 8.96 5.79
N GLU A 66 8.08 9.60 5.45
CA GLU A 66 8.08 10.94 4.85
C GLU A 66 7.30 10.99 3.53
N SER A 67 7.42 9.94 2.71
CA SER A 67 6.69 9.83 1.46
C SER A 67 5.18 9.66 1.68
N ILE A 68 4.77 8.89 2.69
CA ILE A 68 3.36 8.81 3.14
C ILE A 68 2.86 10.18 3.61
N HIS A 69 3.67 10.94 4.35
CA HIS A 69 3.32 12.29 4.77
C HIS A 69 3.16 13.26 3.60
N ARG A 70 4.02 13.18 2.58
CA ARG A 70 3.86 13.95 1.34
C ARG A 70 2.60 13.55 0.58
N PHE A 71 2.34 12.25 0.47
CA PHE A 71 1.15 11.72 -0.19
C PHE A 71 -0.14 12.29 0.41
N ARG A 72 -0.24 12.31 1.75
CA ARG A 72 -1.40 12.88 2.47
C ARG A 72 -1.65 14.37 2.16
N ARG A 73 -0.64 15.11 1.72
CA ARG A 73 -0.76 16.53 1.34
C ARG A 73 -1.21 16.75 -0.10
N LEU A 74 -1.16 15.71 -0.94
CA LEU A 74 -1.65 15.78 -2.31
C LEU A 74 -3.18 15.78 -2.38
N ASP A 75 -3.86 15.49 -1.25
CA ASP A 75 -5.33 15.43 -1.14
C ASP A 75 -5.98 14.51 -2.19
N GLU A 76 -5.25 13.43 -2.53
CA GLU A 76 -5.69 12.45 -3.50
C GLU A 76 -6.55 11.37 -2.82
N GLU A 77 -7.83 11.29 -3.21
CA GLU A 77 -8.72 10.23 -2.72
C GLU A 77 -8.39 8.87 -3.33
N VAL A 78 -7.91 7.97 -2.47
CA VAL A 78 -7.69 6.56 -2.79
C VAL A 78 -8.83 5.73 -2.23
N GLU A 79 -9.43 4.92 -3.10
CA GLU A 79 -10.48 3.99 -2.70
C GLU A 79 -9.84 2.75 -2.06
N LEU A 80 -10.27 2.42 -0.83
CA LEU A 80 -9.76 1.26 -0.10
C LEU A 80 -10.19 -0.06 -0.72
N LYS A 81 -11.46 -0.16 -1.15
CA LYS A 81 -12.04 -1.43 -1.64
C LYS A 81 -11.25 -2.07 -2.79
N PRO A 82 -10.85 -1.35 -3.85
CA PRO A 82 -10.02 -1.93 -4.92
C PRO A 82 -8.67 -2.46 -4.42
N ILE A 83 -8.06 -1.84 -3.41
CA ILE A 83 -6.79 -2.30 -2.83
C ILE A 83 -7.03 -3.63 -2.10
N LEU A 84 -8.10 -3.73 -1.32
CA LEU A 84 -8.47 -4.96 -0.63
C LEU A 84 -8.79 -6.10 -1.61
N GLU A 85 -9.47 -5.81 -2.71
CA GLU A 85 -9.78 -6.79 -3.77
C GLU A 85 -8.50 -7.32 -4.44
N GLN A 86 -7.49 -6.47 -4.67
CA GLN A 86 -6.20 -6.90 -5.20
C GLN A 86 -5.42 -7.74 -4.18
N LEU A 87 -5.36 -7.30 -2.92
CA LEU A 87 -4.70 -8.04 -1.85
C LEU A 87 -5.35 -9.42 -1.62
N ALA A 88 -6.67 -9.53 -1.78
CA ALA A 88 -7.40 -10.80 -1.66
C ALA A 88 -7.06 -11.82 -2.76
N ALA A 89 -6.36 -11.43 -3.83
CA ALA A 89 -5.86 -12.35 -4.84
C ALA A 89 -4.58 -13.09 -4.42
N HIS A 90 -3.90 -12.63 -3.36
CA HIS A 90 -2.75 -13.32 -2.77
C HIS A 90 -3.20 -14.44 -1.83
N SER A 91 -2.25 -15.27 -1.42
CA SER A 91 -2.49 -16.21 -0.31
C SER A 91 -2.95 -15.45 0.94
N PRO A 92 -3.96 -15.94 1.67
CA PRO A 92 -4.41 -15.30 2.90
C PRO A 92 -3.29 -15.20 3.94
N LEU A 93 -3.27 -14.09 4.68
CA LEU A 93 -2.48 -13.98 5.89
C LEU A 93 -3.05 -14.93 6.95
N VAL A 94 -2.17 -15.43 7.82
CA VAL A 94 -2.54 -16.29 8.95
C VAL A 94 -3.22 -15.48 10.05
N THR A 95 -2.90 -14.18 10.14
CA THR A 95 -3.48 -13.27 11.12
C THR A 95 -4.32 -12.17 10.49
N ALA A 96 -5.23 -11.61 11.28
CA ALA A 96 -5.98 -10.41 10.94
C ALA A 96 -5.08 -9.16 10.95
N VAL A 97 -5.45 -8.20 10.11
CA VAL A 97 -4.88 -6.85 10.12
C VAL A 97 -5.78 -5.97 10.99
N PHE A 98 -5.21 -5.17 11.89
CA PHE A 98 -6.00 -4.30 12.77
C PHE A 98 -6.77 -3.24 11.97
N ASP A 99 -7.96 -2.85 12.43
CA ASP A 99 -8.85 -1.95 11.68
C ASP A 99 -8.24 -0.56 11.40
N ARG A 100 -7.30 -0.09 12.25
CA ARG A 100 -6.58 1.19 12.01
C ARG A 100 -5.48 1.12 10.94
N LEU A 101 -5.21 -0.06 10.38
CA LEU A 101 -4.29 -0.22 9.25
C LEU A 101 -4.99 -0.12 7.88
N LEU A 102 -6.33 -0.11 7.86
CA LEU A 102 -7.17 -0.03 6.66
C LEU A 102 -7.79 1.37 6.53
#